data_AF-A0A1H9P805-F1
#
_entry.id   AF-A0A1H9P805-F1
#
_cell.length_a   1.000
_cell.length_b   1.000
_cell.length_c   1.000
_cell.angle_alpha   90.00
_cell.angle_beta   90.00
_cell.angle_gamma   90.00
#
_symmetry.space_group_name_H-M   'P 1'
#
loop_
_entity.id
_entity.type
_entity.pdbx_description
1 polymer ?
#
loop_
_entity_poly.entity_id
_entity_poly.type
_entity_poly.pdbx_seq_one_letter_code
_entity_poly.pdbx_strand_id
1 'polypeptide(L)'
;MTILYLGTAIGVMIIHIAVLTLSLLIYRRVQSLRLNTDTKPLTPAQQTRPVQEEFLSNEALDAEWREEVKRTVEYQCLNIRNAVFKQTVDIHQREIELAPKHFLIDRDVLVDVYSRNELAIIDGFLRSFHHYLEEHWYTTDRQLKSVFPGSISNTQSEAGKVVYRSKQLTAEFDQLLAQLRFTLPS
;
A
#
# COMPACT_ATOMS: atom_id res chain seq x y z
N MET A 1 12.03 22.45 -52.20
CA MET A 1 12.22 21.67 -50.95
C MET A 1 12.41 22.54 -49.71
N THR A 2 13.13 23.66 -49.76
CA THR A 2 13.39 24.55 -48.62
C THR A 2 12.14 25.13 -47.92
N ILE A 3 11.07 25.44 -48.67
CA ILE A 3 9.82 26.01 -48.11
C ILE A 3 9.08 25.01 -47.19
N LEU A 4 9.17 23.71 -47.46
CA LEU A 4 8.48 22.68 -46.67
C LEU A 4 9.13 22.49 -45.28
N TYR A 5 10.46 22.55 -45.20
CA TYR A 5 11.21 22.43 -43.95
C TYR A 5 11.03 23.63 -43.01
N LEU A 6 10.77 24.82 -43.57
CA LEU A 6 10.53 26.01 -42.77
C LEU A 6 9.18 25.93 -42.03
N GLY A 7 8.15 25.38 -42.66
CA GLY A 7 6.83 25.21 -42.04
C GLY A 7 6.84 24.22 -40.88
N THR A 8 7.57 23.10 -40.99
CA THR A 8 7.67 22.11 -39.91
C THR A 8 8.45 22.65 -38.72
N ALA A 9 9.52 23.41 -38.95
CA ALA A 9 10.30 24.04 -37.88
C ALA A 9 9.47 25.05 -37.07
N ILE A 10 8.67 25.88 -37.75
CA ILE A 10 7.77 26.85 -37.09
C ILE A 10 6.71 26.13 -36.26
N GLY A 11 6.11 25.07 -36.79
CA GLY A 11 5.12 24.26 -36.07
C GLY A 11 5.67 23.65 -34.78
N VAL A 12 6.87 23.07 -34.84
CA VAL A 12 7.54 22.49 -33.66
C VAL A 12 7.85 23.56 -32.62
N MET A 13 8.31 24.75 -33.02
CA MET A 13 8.55 25.86 -32.10
C MET A 13 7.28 26.31 -31.36
N ILE A 14 6.15 26.42 -32.05
CA ILE A 14 4.87 26.81 -31.42
C ILE A 14 4.46 25.79 -30.35
N ILE A 15 4.60 24.49 -30.63
CA ILE A 15 4.28 23.44 -29.66
C ILE A 15 5.16 23.54 -28.41
N HIS A 16 6.47 23.77 -28.57
CA HIS A 16 7.38 23.92 -27.43
C HIS A 16 7.04 25.13 -26.57
N ILE A 17 6.69 26.27 -27.18
CA ILE A 17 6.24 27.47 -26.46
C ILE A 17 4.94 27.20 -25.70
N ALA A 18 3.99 26.47 -26.30
CA ALA A 18 2.74 26.11 -25.63
C ALA A 18 2.96 25.19 -24.42
N VAL A 19 3.86 24.21 -24.52
CA VAL A 19 4.21 23.31 -23.41
C VAL A 19 4.89 24.10 -22.28
N LEU A 20 5.88 24.95 -22.60
CA LEU A 20 6.58 25.77 -21.61
C LEU A 20 5.63 26.73 -20.86
N THR A 21 4.70 27.37 -21.58
CA THR A 21 3.72 28.26 -20.95
C THR A 21 2.77 27.50 -20.04
N LEU A 22 2.28 26.32 -20.46
CA LEU A 22 1.43 25.47 -19.62
C LEU A 22 2.17 24.98 -18.37
N SER A 23 3.42 24.52 -18.50
CA SER A 23 4.25 24.12 -17.34
C SER A 23 4.45 25.26 -16.34
N LEU A 24 4.66 26.49 -16.83
CA LEU A 24 4.84 27.67 -15.98
C LEU A 24 3.55 28.06 -15.25
N LEU A 25 2.39 27.91 -15.89
CA LEU A 25 1.08 28.11 -15.26
C LEU A 25 0.81 27.08 -14.16
N ILE A 26 1.11 25.80 -14.42
CA ILE A 26 0.98 24.73 -13.43
C ILE A 26 1.91 24.99 -12.23
N TYR A 27 3.17 25.35 -12.49
CA TYR A 27 4.15 25.66 -11.45
C TYR A 27 3.67 26.83 -10.55
N ARG A 28 3.19 27.93 -11.15
CA ARG A 28 2.63 29.07 -10.42
C ARG A 28 1.43 28.67 -9.56
N ARG A 29 0.54 27.82 -10.08
CA ARG A 29 -0.63 27.35 -9.32
C ARG A 29 -0.20 26.53 -8.11
N VAL A 30 0.73 25.59 -8.27
CA VAL A 30 1.26 24.78 -7.16
C VAL A 30 1.93 25.67 -6.11
N GLN A 31 2.71 26.67 -6.52
CA GLN A 31 3.34 27.61 -5.59
C GLN A 31 2.31 28.44 -4.82
N SER A 32 1.25 28.90 -5.47
CA SER A 32 0.17 29.67 -4.82
C SER A 32 -0.58 28.87 -3.75
N LEU A 33 -0.69 27.54 -3.94
CA LEU A 33 -1.32 26.67 -2.96
C LEU A 33 -0.45 26.48 -1.72
N ARG A 34 0.88 26.46 -1.86
CA ARG A 34 1.82 26.33 -0.72
C ARG A 34 1.85 27.59 0.17
N LEU A 35 1.75 28.78 -0.42
CA LEU A 35 1.83 30.04 0.33
C LEU A 35 0.58 30.33 1.19
N ASN A 36 -0.55 29.70 0.89
CA ASN A 36 -1.79 29.89 1.65
C ASN A 36 -1.92 28.93 2.85
N THR A 37 -0.96 28.02 3.08
CA THR A 37 -1.05 27.05 4.18
C THR A 37 -0.42 27.56 5.50
N ASP A 38 0.42 28.60 5.48
CA ASP A 38 1.31 28.89 6.62
C ASP A 38 1.02 30.14 7.47
N THR A 39 -0.03 30.92 7.23
CA THR A 39 -0.28 32.12 8.06
C THR A 39 -1.73 32.33 8.40
N LYS A 40 -2.22 31.55 9.37
CA LYS A 40 -3.31 32.01 10.23
C LYS A 40 -2.69 32.96 11.28
N PRO A 41 -2.97 34.28 11.26
CA PRO A 41 -2.39 35.20 12.23
C PRO A 41 -2.85 34.82 13.63
N LEU A 42 -1.88 34.51 14.49
CA LEU A 42 -2.11 34.24 15.91
C LEU A 42 -2.55 35.53 16.59
N THR A 43 -3.83 35.58 16.97
CA THR A 43 -4.40 36.67 17.76
C THR A 43 -3.67 36.73 19.13
N PRO A 44 -3.24 37.91 19.62
CA PRO A 44 -2.45 38.04 20.86
C PRO A 44 -3.18 37.68 22.18
N ALA A 45 -4.38 37.10 22.12
CA ALA A 45 -5.25 36.89 23.27
C ALA A 45 -5.18 35.48 23.89
N GLN A 46 -4.23 34.62 23.48
CA GLN A 46 -4.13 33.23 23.95
C GLN A 46 -2.90 32.92 24.84
N GLN A 47 -2.23 33.94 25.38
CA GLN A 47 -1.00 33.77 26.18
C GLN A 47 -1.18 33.34 27.64
N THR A 48 -2.34 32.80 28.01
CA THR A 48 -2.58 32.19 29.34
C THR A 48 -3.46 30.95 29.25
N ARG A 49 -3.24 30.12 28.23
CA ARG A 49 -3.76 28.75 28.26
C ARG A 49 -2.86 27.88 29.16
N PRO A 50 -3.43 27.16 30.14
CA PRO A 50 -2.66 26.37 31.08
C PRO A 50 -1.96 25.23 30.35
N VAL A 51 -0.69 25.01 30.67
CA VAL A 51 0.21 23.95 30.17
C VAL A 51 -0.44 22.55 30.18
N GLN A 52 -1.49 22.32 30.99
CA GLN A 52 -2.26 21.08 31.02
C GLN A 52 -3.04 20.75 29.73
N GLU A 53 -3.49 21.73 28.93
CA GLU A 53 -4.22 21.44 27.68
C GLU A 53 -3.30 20.89 26.57
N GLU A 54 -2.03 21.27 26.55
CA GLU A 54 -1.05 20.85 25.52
C GLU A 54 -0.56 19.40 25.74
N PHE A 55 -0.43 18.96 27.00
CA PHE A 55 -0.08 17.57 27.31
C PHE A 55 -1.19 16.59 26.95
N LEU A 56 -2.46 16.93 27.23
CA LEU A 56 -3.60 16.09 26.85
C LEU A 56 -3.77 15.98 25.32
N SER A 57 -3.39 17.01 24.57
CA SER A 57 -3.44 16.94 23.10
C SER A 57 -2.38 16.01 22.51
N ASN A 58 -1.21 15.88 23.14
CA ASN A 58 -0.14 15.01 22.64
C ASN A 58 -0.44 13.52 22.86
N GLU A 59 -1.03 13.15 24.01
CA GLU A 59 -1.43 11.76 24.27
C GLU A 59 -2.58 11.31 23.36
N ALA A 60 -3.56 12.19 23.14
CA ALA A 60 -4.66 11.91 22.21
C ALA A 60 -4.17 11.77 20.76
N LEU A 61 -3.25 12.63 20.32
CA LEU A 61 -2.64 12.57 18.99
C LEU A 61 -1.83 11.28 18.80
N ASP A 62 -1.07 10.87 19.82
CA ASP A 62 -0.32 9.61 19.80
C ASP A 62 -1.26 8.41 19.67
N ALA A 63 -2.34 8.38 20.48
CA ALA A 63 -3.34 7.32 20.39
C ALA A 63 -4.00 7.25 19.01
N GLU A 64 -4.38 8.38 18.42
CA GLU A 64 -4.97 8.45 17.08
C GLU A 64 -3.99 7.91 16.01
N TRP A 65 -2.73 8.32 16.08
CA TRP A 65 -1.70 7.84 15.17
C TRP A 65 -1.46 6.33 15.29
N ARG A 66 -1.37 5.81 16.52
CA ARG A 66 -1.21 4.36 16.78
C ARG A 66 -2.37 3.56 16.19
N GLU A 67 -3.60 4.06 16.34
CA GLU A 67 -4.78 3.43 15.73
C GLU A 67 -4.75 3.48 14.20
N GLU A 68 -4.26 4.57 13.61
CA GLU A 68 -4.11 4.66 12.15
C GLU A 68 -3.06 3.69 11.60
N VAL A 69 -1.94 3.51 12.31
CA VAL A 69 -0.95 2.47 12.00
C VAL A 69 -1.62 1.09 12.02
N LYS A 70 -2.42 0.79 13.06
CA LYS A 70 -3.12 -0.49 13.16
C LYS A 70 -4.08 -0.75 12.01
N ARG A 71 -4.91 0.24 11.67
CA ARG A 71 -5.84 0.17 10.53
C ARG A 71 -5.10 -0.05 9.22
N THR A 72 -3.98 0.64 9.03
CA THR A 72 -3.16 0.51 7.81
C THR A 72 -2.63 -0.91 7.66
N VAL A 73 -2.05 -1.49 8.71
CA VAL A 73 -1.56 -2.88 8.69
C VAL A 73 -2.70 -3.87 8.46
N GLU A 74 -3.83 -3.71 9.16
CA GLU A 74 -5.01 -4.56 8.97
C GLU A 74 -5.50 -4.51 7.51
N TYR A 75 -5.58 -3.32 6.93
CA TYR A 75 -5.95 -3.13 5.53
C TYR A 75 -4.98 -3.86 4.57
N GLN A 76 -3.68 -3.77 4.82
CA GLN A 76 -2.69 -4.50 4.01
C GLN A 76 -2.84 -6.02 4.14
N CYS A 77 -3.08 -6.55 5.35
CA CYS A 77 -3.37 -7.96 5.58
C CYS A 77 -4.63 -8.41 4.83
N LEU A 78 -5.71 -7.62 4.89
CA LEU A 78 -6.95 -7.90 4.16
C LEU A 78 -6.74 -7.90 2.64
N ASN A 79 -5.91 -6.99 2.11
CA ASN A 79 -5.57 -6.97 0.70
C ASN A 79 -4.82 -8.23 0.26
N ILE A 80 -3.82 -8.66 1.04
CA ILE A 80 -3.10 -9.93 0.80
C ILE A 80 -4.08 -11.11 0.83
N ARG A 81 -4.91 -11.19 1.88
CA ARG A 81 -5.90 -12.26 2.04
C ARG A 81 -6.86 -12.30 0.85
N ASN A 82 -7.36 -11.15 0.41
CA ASN A 82 -8.28 -11.07 -0.73
C ASN A 82 -7.62 -11.47 -2.04
N ALA A 83 -6.37 -11.07 -2.25
CA ALA A 83 -5.60 -11.48 -3.43
C ALA A 83 -5.43 -13.01 -3.48
N VAL A 84 -5.15 -13.66 -2.34
CA VAL A 84 -5.06 -15.13 -2.23
C VAL A 84 -6.43 -15.79 -2.37
N PHE A 85 -7.49 -15.23 -1.76
CA PHE A 85 -8.83 -15.76 -1.85
C PHE A 85 -9.35 -15.83 -3.29
N LYS A 86 -9.06 -14.81 -4.12
CA LYS A 86 -9.42 -14.84 -5.55
C LYS A 86 -8.80 -16.04 -6.28
N GLN A 87 -7.62 -16.50 -5.86
CA GLN A 87 -6.94 -17.68 -6.41
C GLN A 87 -7.65 -19.00 -6.08
N THR A 88 -8.67 -19.00 -5.20
CA THR A 88 -9.41 -20.21 -4.84
C THR A 88 -10.42 -20.65 -5.90
N VAL A 89 -10.74 -19.76 -6.85
CA VAL A 89 -11.69 -19.98 -7.94
C VAL A 89 -10.96 -20.09 -9.28
N ASP A 90 -10.13 -19.10 -9.59
CA ASP A 90 -9.33 -19.05 -10.81
C ASP A 90 -8.00 -18.31 -10.56
N ILE A 91 -7.02 -18.48 -11.43
CA ILE A 91 -5.67 -17.93 -11.25
C ILE A 91 -5.61 -16.50 -11.81
N HIS A 92 -5.58 -15.54 -10.92
CA HIS A 92 -5.50 -14.11 -11.22
C HIS A 92 -4.13 -13.53 -10.87
N GLN A 93 -3.19 -13.60 -11.81
CA GLN A 93 -1.82 -13.09 -11.62
C GLN A 93 -1.78 -11.62 -11.17
N ARG A 94 -2.64 -10.78 -11.76
CA ARG A 94 -2.66 -9.34 -11.46
C ARG A 94 -2.97 -9.05 -9.99
N GLU A 95 -3.81 -9.86 -9.36
CA GLU A 95 -4.16 -9.70 -7.94
C GLU A 95 -2.96 -10.00 -7.05
N ILE A 96 -2.19 -11.03 -7.38
CA ILE A 96 -0.95 -11.36 -6.65
C ILE A 96 0.12 -10.31 -6.91
N GLU A 97 0.26 -9.82 -8.13
CA GLU A 97 1.21 -8.75 -8.45
C GLU A 97 0.95 -7.47 -7.63
N LEU A 98 -0.32 -7.08 -7.49
CA LEU A 98 -0.73 -5.87 -6.77
C LEU A 98 -0.76 -6.03 -5.25
N ALA A 99 -0.81 -7.26 -4.72
CA ALA A 99 -0.83 -7.49 -3.28
C ALA A 99 0.49 -7.04 -2.62
N PRO A 100 0.42 -6.30 -1.49
CA PRO A 100 1.62 -5.77 -0.85
C PRO A 100 2.55 -6.91 -0.41
N LYS A 101 3.83 -6.80 -0.77
CA LYS A 101 4.86 -7.78 -0.41
C LYS A 101 5.54 -7.44 0.91
N HIS A 102 5.37 -6.23 1.39
CA HIS A 102 5.86 -5.74 2.67
C HIS A 102 4.83 -4.75 3.19
N PHE A 103 4.82 -4.56 4.50
CA PHE A 103 4.04 -3.47 5.09
C PHE A 103 4.68 -2.12 4.76
N LEU A 104 3.85 -1.09 4.66
CA LEU A 104 4.32 0.28 4.45
C LEU A 104 4.93 0.90 5.72
N ILE A 105 4.61 0.30 6.86
CA ILE A 105 5.05 0.77 8.18
C ILE A 105 6.35 0.05 8.55
N ASP A 106 7.34 0.85 8.95
CA ASP A 106 8.65 0.34 9.35
C ASP A 106 8.56 -0.53 10.61
N ARG A 107 9.49 -1.49 10.72
CA ARG A 107 9.49 -2.46 11.82
C ARG A 107 9.60 -1.80 13.19
N ASP A 108 10.38 -0.73 13.32
CA ASP A 108 10.56 -0.02 14.59
C ASP A 108 9.26 0.62 15.06
N VAL A 109 8.48 1.18 14.14
CA VAL A 109 7.13 1.71 14.42
C VAL A 109 6.17 0.59 14.82
N LEU A 110 6.21 -0.55 14.14
CA LEU A 110 5.37 -1.69 14.50
C LEU A 110 5.67 -2.19 15.93
N VAL A 111 6.93 -2.17 16.37
CA VAL A 111 7.33 -2.57 17.72
C VAL A 111 6.76 -1.66 18.81
N ASP A 112 6.56 -0.38 18.50
CA ASP A 112 5.98 0.60 19.41
C ASP A 112 4.44 0.50 19.49
N VAL A 113 3.80 0.16 18.37
CA VAL A 113 2.34 0.11 18.25
C VAL A 113 1.77 -1.22 18.74
N TYR A 114 2.45 -2.33 18.49
CA TYR A 114 1.94 -3.69 18.73
C TYR A 114 2.65 -4.41 19.87
N SER A 115 1.89 -5.24 20.58
CA SER A 115 2.46 -6.19 21.52
C SER A 115 3.31 -7.25 20.81
N ARG A 116 4.20 -7.92 21.56
CA ARG A 116 5.04 -9.01 21.01
C ARG A 116 4.22 -10.15 20.38
N ASN A 117 3.04 -10.46 20.94
CA ASN A 117 2.18 -11.52 20.43
C ASN A 117 1.54 -11.11 19.10
N GLU A 118 1.04 -9.89 18.99
CA GLU A 118 0.46 -9.35 17.75
C GLU A 118 1.52 -9.26 16.65
N LEU A 119 2.74 -8.81 16.97
CA LEU A 119 3.87 -8.80 16.04
C LEU A 119 4.19 -10.21 15.52
N ALA A 120 4.16 -11.22 16.40
CA ALA A 120 4.39 -12.60 15.99
C ALA A 120 3.29 -13.10 15.02
N ILE A 121 2.04 -12.69 15.23
CA ILE A 121 0.91 -12.98 14.33
C ILE A 121 1.12 -12.30 12.97
N ILE A 122 1.45 -11.00 12.97
CA ILE A 122 1.72 -10.20 11.75
C ILE A 122 2.90 -10.79 10.96
N ASP A 123 3.98 -11.17 11.65
CA ASP A 123 5.15 -11.81 11.04
C ASP A 123 4.81 -13.19 10.47
N GLY A 124 4.01 -13.98 11.20
CA GLY A 124 3.52 -15.26 10.73
C GLY A 124 2.68 -15.12 9.47
N PHE A 125 1.80 -14.13 9.44
CA PHE A 125 0.96 -13.82 8.29
C PHE A 125 1.80 -13.51 7.04
N LEU A 126 2.75 -12.56 7.15
CA LEU A 126 3.57 -12.15 6.01
C LEU A 126 4.51 -13.27 5.55
N ARG A 127 5.06 -14.05 6.49
CA ARG A 127 5.92 -15.20 6.19
C ARG A 127 5.16 -16.30 5.43
N SER A 128 3.95 -16.64 5.86
CA SER A 128 3.10 -17.61 5.14
C SER A 128 2.78 -17.13 3.73
N PHE A 129 2.54 -15.82 3.55
CA PHE A 129 2.35 -15.25 2.22
C PHE A 129 3.60 -15.36 1.36
N HIS A 130 4.78 -14.99 1.87
CA HIS A 130 6.04 -15.09 1.13
C HIS A 130 6.36 -16.52 0.73
N HIS A 131 6.20 -17.47 1.66
CA HIS A 131 6.41 -18.88 1.37
C HIS A 131 5.51 -19.37 0.23
N TYR A 132 4.22 -18.99 0.24
CA TYR A 132 3.28 -19.27 -0.83
C TYR A 132 3.73 -18.66 -2.18
N LEU A 133 4.26 -17.43 -2.18
CA LEU A 133 4.78 -16.83 -3.40
C LEU A 133 6.01 -17.57 -3.92
N GLU A 134 6.94 -17.93 -3.04
CA GLU A 134 8.16 -18.67 -3.39
C GLU A 134 7.86 -20.05 -3.97
N GLU A 135 6.95 -20.79 -3.35
CA GLU A 135 6.62 -22.16 -3.77
C GLU A 135 5.82 -22.19 -5.08
N HIS A 136 4.88 -21.26 -5.25
CA HIS A 136 3.89 -21.35 -6.31
C HIS A 136 4.01 -20.26 -7.37
N TRP A 137 4.33 -19.02 -7.00
CA TRP A 137 4.22 -17.86 -7.89
C TRP A 137 5.54 -17.41 -8.51
N TYR A 138 6.68 -17.75 -7.93
CA TYR A 138 7.98 -17.36 -8.47
C TYR A 138 8.63 -18.48 -9.27
N THR A 139 9.25 -18.10 -10.39
CA THR A 139 10.17 -18.97 -11.12
C THR A 139 11.48 -19.15 -10.37
N THR A 140 12.33 -20.05 -10.84
CA THR A 140 13.71 -20.20 -10.35
C THR A 140 14.51 -18.89 -10.41
N ASP A 141 14.21 -18.05 -11.39
CA ASP A 141 14.85 -16.74 -11.60
C ASP A 141 14.18 -15.60 -10.82
N ARG A 142 13.35 -15.94 -9.82
CA ARG A 142 12.60 -14.99 -8.98
C ARG A 142 11.66 -14.05 -9.76
N GLN A 143 11.21 -14.47 -10.95
CA GLN A 143 10.21 -13.74 -11.73
C GLN A 143 8.81 -14.23 -11.40
N LEU A 144 7.81 -13.35 -11.46
CA LEU A 144 6.41 -13.74 -11.25
C LEU A 144 5.92 -14.58 -12.43
N LYS A 145 5.43 -15.79 -12.17
CA LYS A 145 4.85 -16.69 -13.17
C LYS A 145 3.57 -16.10 -13.75
N SER A 146 3.41 -16.26 -15.06
CA SER A 146 2.20 -15.89 -15.81
C SER A 146 1.41 -17.08 -16.33
N VAL A 147 2.03 -18.26 -16.40
CA VAL A 147 1.41 -19.49 -16.94
C VAL A 147 1.57 -20.61 -15.94
N PHE A 148 0.46 -21.29 -15.65
CA PHE A 148 0.39 -22.42 -14.74
C PHE A 148 -0.09 -23.65 -15.51
N PRO A 149 0.77 -24.66 -15.77
CA PRO A 149 0.42 -25.81 -16.59
C PRO A 149 -0.65 -26.70 -15.95
N GLY A 150 -1.51 -27.24 -16.81
CA GLY A 150 -2.59 -28.17 -16.47
C GLY A 150 -3.93 -27.50 -16.20
N SER A 151 -4.82 -28.21 -15.51
CA SER A 151 -6.20 -27.75 -15.26
C SER A 151 -6.42 -27.54 -13.78
N ILE A 152 -7.11 -26.46 -13.40
CA ILE A 152 -7.54 -26.19 -12.02
C ILE A 152 -8.37 -27.33 -11.40
N SER A 153 -9.03 -28.14 -12.24
CA SER A 153 -9.79 -29.32 -11.79
C SER A 153 -8.91 -30.51 -11.43
N ASN A 154 -7.66 -30.56 -11.90
CA ASN A 154 -6.69 -31.59 -11.58
C ASN A 154 -5.77 -31.08 -10.45
N THR A 155 -6.00 -31.55 -9.22
CA THR A 155 -5.22 -31.18 -8.03
C THR A 155 -3.74 -31.55 -8.08
N GLN A 156 -3.33 -32.43 -9.00
CA GLN A 156 -1.93 -32.80 -9.21
C GLN A 156 -1.21 -31.86 -10.19
N SER A 157 -1.96 -31.11 -10.99
CA SER A 157 -1.38 -30.10 -11.88
C SER A 157 -0.88 -28.89 -11.11
N GLU A 158 0.00 -28.09 -11.71
CA GLU A 158 0.51 -26.88 -11.07
C GLU A 158 -0.63 -25.88 -10.79
N ALA A 159 -1.52 -25.68 -11.78
CA ALA A 159 -2.71 -24.84 -11.61
C ALA A 159 -3.61 -25.32 -10.46
N GLY A 160 -3.87 -26.63 -10.38
CA GLY A 160 -4.67 -27.21 -9.30
C GLY A 160 -4.02 -27.08 -7.92
N LYS A 161 -2.69 -27.21 -7.82
CA LYS A 161 -1.94 -27.01 -6.57
C LYS A 161 -2.04 -25.57 -6.05
N VAL A 162 -1.93 -24.58 -6.94
CA VAL A 162 -2.12 -23.16 -6.58
C VAL A 162 -3.50 -22.96 -5.96
N VAL A 163 -4.56 -23.40 -6.63
CA VAL A 163 -5.95 -23.25 -6.15
C VAL A 163 -6.13 -23.95 -4.81
N TYR A 164 -5.62 -25.19 -4.68
CA TYR A 164 -5.70 -25.96 -3.45
C TYR A 164 -4.99 -25.26 -2.28
N ARG A 165 -3.72 -24.86 -2.45
CA ARG A 165 -2.97 -24.16 -1.41
C ARG A 165 -3.60 -22.81 -1.05
N SER A 166 -4.16 -22.10 -2.03
CA SER A 166 -4.83 -20.83 -1.81
C SER A 166 -6.05 -20.97 -0.88
N LYS A 167 -6.79 -22.08 -0.97
CA LYS A 167 -7.92 -22.36 -0.06
C LYS A 167 -7.45 -22.57 1.38
N GLN A 168 -6.37 -23.33 1.56
CA GLN A 168 -5.77 -23.57 2.87
C GLN A 168 -5.24 -22.26 3.47
N LEU A 169 -4.44 -21.52 2.70
CA LEU A 169 -3.83 -20.28 3.14
C LEU A 169 -4.88 -19.21 3.46
N THR A 170 -6.00 -19.16 2.72
CA THR A 170 -7.10 -18.26 3.07
C THR A 170 -7.67 -18.57 4.46
N ALA A 171 -7.89 -19.85 4.78
CA ALA A 171 -8.36 -20.25 6.11
C ALA A 171 -7.33 -19.93 7.20
N GLU A 172 -6.03 -20.14 6.94
CA GLU A 172 -4.94 -19.74 7.83
C GLU A 172 -4.95 -18.22 8.09
N PHE A 173 -5.12 -17.41 7.04
CA PHE A 173 -5.23 -15.95 7.16
C PHE A 173 -6.46 -15.50 7.93
N ASP A 174 -7.61 -16.14 7.72
CA ASP A 174 -8.83 -15.82 8.47
C ASP A 174 -8.64 -16.10 9.96
N GLN A 175 -7.93 -17.18 10.32
CA GLN A 175 -7.58 -17.50 11.71
C GLN A 175 -6.60 -16.49 12.32
N LEU A 176 -5.54 -16.12 11.59
CA LEU A 176 -4.55 -15.14 12.07
C LEU A 176 -5.17 -13.75 12.26
N LEU A 177 -6.02 -13.31 11.33
CA LEU A 177 -6.75 -12.04 11.44
C LEU A 177 -7.71 -12.03 12.62
N ALA A 178 -8.40 -13.15 12.88
CA ALA A 178 -9.25 -13.29 14.05
C ALA A 178 -8.42 -13.14 15.34
N GLN A 179 -7.28 -13.82 15.45
CA GLN A 179 -6.39 -13.71 16.62
C GLN A 179 -5.87 -12.29 16.83
N LEU A 180 -5.53 -11.59 15.74
CA LEU A 180 -5.08 -10.21 15.79
C LEU A 180 -6.18 -9.28 16.34
N ARG A 181 -7.43 -9.45 15.89
CA ARG A 181 -8.58 -8.65 16.35
C ARG A 181 -8.97 -8.92 17.80
N PHE A 182 -8.93 -10.17 18.25
CA PHE A 182 -9.26 -10.53 19.64
C PHE A 182 -8.22 -10.04 20.66
N THR A 183 -7.02 -9.66 20.22
CA THR A 183 -5.97 -9.13 21.11
C THR A 183 -6.12 -7.62 21.34
N LEU A 184 -6.86 -6.91 20.50
CA LEU A 184 -7.09 -5.49 20.63
C LEU A 184 -8.22 -5.24 21.65
N PRO A 185 -7.98 -4.47 22.73
CA PRO A 185 -9.06 -4.03 23.60
C PRO A 185 -10.03 -3.16 22.79
N SER A 186 -11.32 -3.53 22.83
CA SER A 186 -12.44 -2.79 22.23
C SER A 186 -12.64 -1.42 22.85
#